data_AF-A0A7Y8M703-F1
#
_entry.id   AF-A0A7Y8M703-F1
#
_cell.length_a   1.000
_cell.length_b   1.000
_cell.length_c   1.000
_cell.angle_alpha   90.00
_cell.angle_beta   90.00
_cell.angle_gamma   90.00
#
_symmetry.space_group_name_H-M   'P 1'
#
loop_
_entity.id
_entity.type
_entity.pdbx_description
1 polymer ?
#
loop_
_entity_poly.entity_id
_entity_poly.type
_entity_poly.pdbx_seq_one_letter_code
_entity_poly.pdbx_strand_id
1 'polypeptide(L)' 'MADAQLIQEKLKLDQEFAEYTRQHGFDYAQYCAPPAGSWYESYRQRVKAIEDKMLTKLEYWKPKD' A
#
# COMPACT_ATOMS: atom_id res chain seq x y z
N MET A 1 16.07 5.63 11.98
CA MET A 1 16.39 6.46 10.78
C MET A 1 15.67 5.92 9.55
N ALA A 2 15.84 4.65 9.17
CA ALA A 2 15.17 4.04 8.01
C ALA A 2 13.64 4.03 8.14
N ASP A 3 13.11 3.68 9.32
CA ASP A 3 11.65 3.61 9.52
C ASP A 3 10.98 4.99 9.40
N ALA A 4 11.65 6.06 9.84
CA ALA A 4 11.12 7.41 9.73
C ALA A 4 10.97 7.85 8.26
N GLN A 5 11.90 7.44 7.39
CA GLN A 5 11.82 7.72 5.96
C GLN A 5 10.68 6.94 5.29
N LEU A 6 10.50 5.67 5.65
CA LEU A 6 9.39 4.85 5.16
C LEU A 6 8.03 5.37 5.63
N ILE A 7 7.95 5.87 6.87
CA ILE A 7 6.74 6.54 7.40
C ILE A 7 6.43 7.80 6.59
N GLN A 8 7.42 8.67 6.36
CA GLN A 8 7.22 9.89 5.57
C GLN A 8 6.77 9.57 4.14
N GLU A 9 7.35 8.55 3.53
CA GLU A 9 6.94 8.10 2.21
C GLU A 9 5.51 7.56 2.18
N LYS A 10 5.11 6.77 3.18
CA LYS A 10 3.74 6.27 3.29
C LYS A 10 2.73 7.42 3.44
N LEU A 11 3.06 8.43 4.25
CA LEU A 11 2.22 9.62 4.41
C LEU A 11 2.06 10.40 3.09
N LYS A 12 3.12 10.50 2.28
CA LYS A 12 3.07 11.11 0.95
C LYS A 12 2.16 10.32 0.00
N LEU A 13 2.29 9.00 -0.02
CA LEU A 13 1.44 8.12 -0.83
C LEU A 13 -0.04 8.23 -0.42
N ASP A 14 -0.33 8.38 0.87
CA ASP A 14 -1.71 8.54 1.35
C ASP A 14 -2.32 9.89 0.90
N GLN A 15 -1.50 10.95 0.86
CA GLN A 15 -1.91 12.23 0.28
C GLN A 15 -2.16 12.11 -1.22
N GLU A 16 -1.24 11.49 -1.97
CA GLU A 16 -1.38 11.25 -3.41
C GLU A 16 -2.64 10.43 -3.73
N PHE A 17 -2.95 9.42 -2.90
CA PHE A 17 -4.17 8.63 -3.03
C PHE A 17 -5.44 9.45 -2.78
N ALA A 18 -5.44 10.30 -1.75
CA ALA A 18 -6.56 11.19 -1.47
C ALA A 18 -6.77 12.21 -2.61
N GLU A 19 -5.70 12.72 -3.21
CA GLU A 19 -5.77 13.63 -4.36
C GLU A 19 -6.26 12.92 -5.62
N TYR A 20 -5.72 11.75 -5.93
CA TYR A 20 -6.12 10.95 -7.08
C TYR A 20 -7.61 10.58 -7.01
N THR A 21 -8.07 10.09 -5.86
CA THR A 21 -9.49 9.73 -5.65
C THR A 21 -10.41 10.94 -5.66
N ARG A 22 -9.94 12.12 -5.23
CA ARG A 22 -10.71 13.37 -5.36
C ARG A 22 -10.89 13.78 -6.83
N GLN A 23 -9.87 13.58 -7.67
CA GLN A 23 -9.90 13.97 -9.07
C GLN A 23 -10.63 12.96 -9.97
N HIS A 24 -10.46 11.66 -9.71
CA HIS A 24 -10.92 10.58 -10.58
C HIS A 24 -12.08 9.75 -10.00
N GLY A 25 -12.43 9.98 -8.73
CA GLY A 25 -13.29 9.07 -7.97
C GLY A 25 -12.51 7.85 -7.47
N PHE A 26 -13.10 7.16 -6.49
CA PHE A 26 -12.58 5.87 -6.05
C PHE A 26 -13.18 4.74 -6.89
N ASP A 27 -12.32 3.91 -7.47
CA ASP A 27 -12.71 2.72 -8.24
C ASP A 27 -12.26 1.47 -7.49
N TYR A 28 -13.23 0.78 -6.87
CA TYR A 28 -12.96 -0.41 -6.08
C TYR A 28 -12.42 -1.57 -6.93
N ALA A 29 -12.89 -1.72 -8.17
CA ALA A 29 -12.47 -2.83 -9.03
C ALA A 29 -11.00 -2.65 -9.44
N GLN A 30 -10.61 -1.44 -9.85
CA GLN A 30 -9.22 -1.12 -10.16
C GLN A 30 -8.33 -1.13 -8.92
N TYR A 31 -8.84 -0.69 -7.77
CA TYR A 31 -8.07 -0.78 -6.53
C TYR A 31 -7.76 -2.24 -6.18
N CYS A 32 -8.75 -3.14 -6.24
CA CYS A 32 -8.57 -4.56 -5.91
C CYS A 32 -7.72 -5.33 -6.92
N ALA A 33 -7.93 -5.08 -8.23
CA ALA A 33 -7.25 -5.74 -9.33
C ALA A 33 -6.76 -4.68 -10.35
N PRO A 34 -5.66 -3.97 -10.02
CA PRO A 34 -5.20 -2.87 -10.86
C PRO A 34 -4.74 -3.36 -12.22
N PRO A 35 -5.20 -2.73 -13.32
CA PRO A 35 -4.65 -3.00 -14.64
C PRO A 35 -3.14 -2.72 -14.69
N ALA A 36 -2.41 -3.46 -15.53
CA ALA A 36 -0.99 -3.21 -15.74
C ALA A 36 -0.76 -1.79 -16.28
N GLY A 37 0.21 -1.08 -15.72
CA GLY A 37 0.53 0.31 -16.00
C GLY A 37 -0.43 1.33 -15.37
N SER A 38 -1.45 0.90 -14.62
CA SER A 38 -2.37 1.82 -13.96
C SER A 38 -1.71 2.55 -12.79
N TRP A 39 -2.28 3.70 -12.43
CA TRP A 39 -1.87 4.44 -11.24
C TRP A 39 -2.04 3.60 -9.97
N TYR A 40 -3.16 2.86 -9.87
CA TYR A 40 -3.43 1.94 -8.76
C TYR A 40 -2.39 0.82 -8.63
N GLU A 41 -1.86 0.29 -9.74
CA GLU A 41 -0.79 -0.71 -9.70
C GLU A 41 0.45 -0.14 -9.02
N SER A 42 0.92 1.00 -9.51
CA SER A 42 2.12 1.66 -9.00
C SER A 42 1.97 2.03 -7.51
N TYR A 43 0.83 2.62 -7.14
CA TYR A 43 0.51 2.98 -5.76
C TYR A 43 0.53 1.75 -4.83
N ARG A 44 -0.21 0.68 -5.17
CA ARG A 44 -0.31 -0.51 -4.33
C ARG A 44 1.00 -1.27 -4.22
N GLN A 45 1.77 -1.37 -5.30
CA GLN A 45 3.08 -1.99 -5.26
C GLN A 45 4.01 -1.26 -4.28
N ARG A 46 3.98 0.08 -4.27
CA ARG A 46 4.83 0.85 -3.36
C ARG A 46 4.38 0.74 -1.91
N VAL A 47 3.07 0.85 -1.64
CA VAL A 47 2.50 0.64 -0.30
C VAL A 47 2.89 -0.73 0.24
N LYS A 48 2.71 -1.80 -0.56
CA LYS A 48 3.09 -3.15 -0.17
C LYS A 48 4.58 -3.27 0.13
N ALA A 49 5.44 -2.65 -0.69
CA ALA A 49 6.89 -2.69 -0.47
C ALA A 49 7.34 -1.98 0.81
N ILE A 50 6.60 -0.96 1.25
CA ILE A 50 6.80 -0.29 2.54
C ILE A 50 6.32 -1.20 3.68
N GLU A 51 5.11 -1.74 3.56
CA GLU A 51 4.51 -2.62 4.55
C GLU A 51 5.35 -3.89 4.77
N ASP A 52 5.86 -4.52 3.72
CA ASP A 52 6.72 -5.71 3.78
C ASP A 52 8.01 -5.45 4.58
N LYS A 53 8.45 -4.18 4.71
CA LYS A 53 9.63 -3.78 5.49
C LYS A 53 9.27 -3.35 6.91
N MET A 54 8.11 -2.74 7.10
CA MET A 54 7.72 -2.14 8.37
C MET A 54 6.92 -3.07 9.28
N LEU A 55 6.11 -3.95 8.70
CA LEU A 55 5.22 -4.80 9.46
C LEU A 55 5.93 -6.11 9.82
N THR A 56 5.82 -6.49 11.09
CA THR A 56 6.13 -7.85 11.51
C THR A 56 5.23 -8.82 10.79
N LYS A 57 5.81 -9.90 10.26
CA LYS A 57 5.06 -10.95 9.58
C LYS A 57 4.06 -11.57 10.56
N LEU A 58 2.83 -11.78 10.09
CA LEU A 58 1.81 -12.48 10.86
C LEU A 58 2.25 -13.93 11.08
N GLU A 59 2.38 -14.32 12.34
CA GLU A 59 2.54 -15.71 12.73
C GLU A 59 1.17 -16.26 13.12
N TYR A 60 0.69 -17.23 12.34
CA TYR A 60 -0.54 -17.94 12.66
C TYR A 60 -0.26 -19.01 13.71
N TRP A 61 -1.23 -19.18 14.62
CA TRP A 61 -1.19 -20.27 15.58
C TRP A 61 -1.10 -21.62 14.85
N LYS A 62 -0.18 -22.47 15.31
CA LYS A 62 -0.04 -23.85 14.85
C LYS A 62 -0.46 -24.80 15.98
N PRO A 63 -1.28 -25.83 15.71
CA PRO A 63 -1.52 -26.90 16.68
C PRO A 63 -0.19 -27.52 17.10
N LYS A 64 -0.07 -27.88 18.39
CA LYS A 64 0.97 -28.82 18.82
C LYS A 64 0.47 -30.22 18.50
N ASP A 65 1.30 -31.01 17.80
CA ASP A 65 1.10 -32.44 17.64
C ASP A 65 1.04 -33.17 18.99
#